data_AF-A0A8T4WUY4-F1
#
_entry.id   AF-A0A8T4WUY4-F1
#
_cell.length_a   1.000
_cell.length_b   1.000
_cell.length_c   1.000
_cell.angle_alpha   90.00
_cell.angle_beta   90.00
_cell.angle_gamma   90.00
#
_symmetry.space_group_name_H-M   'P 1'
#
loop_
_entity.id
_entity.type
_entity.pdbx_description
1 polymer ?
#
loop_
_entity_poly.entity_id
_entity_poly.type
_entity_poly.pdbx_seq_one_letter_code
_entity_poly.pdbx_strand_id
1 'polypeptide(L)'
;MKKICRNIDDKGALEGLPLYLIILVVIAGVGTAIIAGWMMSAQSTELGSIEVDDEELPEGTTATIQVTTYAENGDPLEGVTVSIEGCGAGSLEEPVKLTDENGETEFNMDEVDVTVPEGQSHGEIIITAEYTGEMSKTKTARILVTD
;
A
#
# COMPACT_ATOMS: atom_id res chain seq x y z
N MET A 1 -4.81 52.72 69.15
CA MET A 1 -4.28 51.93 68.02
C MET A 1 -5.43 51.19 67.36
N LYS A 2 -5.77 51.50 66.09
CA LYS A 2 -6.92 50.94 65.39
C LYS A 2 -6.43 49.88 64.40
N LYS A 3 -6.70 48.60 64.67
CA LYS A 3 -6.38 47.51 63.75
C LYS A 3 -7.39 47.53 62.60
N ILE A 4 -6.90 47.66 61.38
CA ILE A 4 -7.69 47.53 60.16
C ILE A 4 -7.80 46.03 59.87
N CYS A 5 -8.97 45.44 60.12
CA CYS A 5 -9.28 44.08 59.67
C CYS A 5 -9.74 44.16 58.20
N ARG A 6 -8.91 43.65 57.28
CA ARG A 6 -9.25 43.52 55.86
C ARG A 6 -10.09 42.24 55.71
N ASN A 7 -11.38 42.40 55.44
CA ASN A 7 -12.27 41.28 55.11
C ASN A 7 -11.85 40.77 53.71
N ILE A 8 -11.27 39.58 53.65
CA ILE A 8 -11.03 38.88 52.39
C ILE A 8 -12.24 37.96 52.24
N ASP A 9 -13.20 38.39 51.43
CA ASP A 9 -14.35 37.57 51.08
C ASP A 9 -13.89 36.34 50.29
N ASP A 10 -13.76 35.19 50.94
CA ASP A 10 -13.44 33.87 50.35
C ASP A 10 -14.66 33.24 49.63
N LYS A 11 -15.48 34.04 48.95
CA LYS A 11 -16.67 33.57 48.21
C LYS A 11 -16.45 33.63 46.69
N GLY A 12 -15.40 32.96 46.22
CA GLY A 12 -15.11 32.80 44.78
C GLY A 12 -14.74 31.35 44.39
N ALA A 13 -14.95 30.36 45.27
CA ALA A 13 -14.40 29.02 45.13
C ALA A 13 -15.00 28.15 43.99
N LEU A 14 -16.11 28.58 43.38
CA LEU A 14 -16.79 27.81 42.31
C LEU A 14 -16.94 28.57 40.98
N GLU A 15 -16.60 29.86 40.91
CA GLU A 15 -16.77 30.64 39.66
C GLU A 15 -15.64 30.42 38.65
N GLY A 16 -14.51 29.89 39.10
CA GLY A 16 -13.44 29.41 38.22
C GLY A 16 -13.69 28.02 37.63
N LEU A 17 -14.63 27.24 38.17
CA LEU A 17 -14.84 25.84 37.77
C LEU A 17 -15.51 25.73 36.38
N PRO A 18 -16.57 26.49 36.05
CA PRO A 18 -17.10 26.54 34.69
C PRO A 18 -16.10 27.12 33.68
N LEU A 19 -15.34 28.15 34.07
CA LEU A 19 -14.34 28.77 33.21
C LEU A 19 -13.18 27.82 32.90
N TYR A 20 -12.66 27.12 33.92
CA TYR A 20 -11.58 26.16 33.78
C TYR A 20 -12.00 24.97 32.91
N LEU A 21 -13.24 24.48 33.06
CA LEU A 21 -13.78 23.42 32.22
C LEU A 21 -13.89 23.86 30.76
N ILE A 22 -14.37 25.07 30.49
CA ILE A 22 -14.42 25.61 29.13
C ILE A 22 -13.01 25.72 28.54
N ILE A 23 -12.05 26.27 29.30
CA ILE A 23 -10.65 26.39 28.86
C ILE A 23 -10.04 25.00 28.59
N LEU A 24 -10.28 24.02 29.47
CA LEU A 24 -9.78 22.66 29.31
C LEU A 24 -10.38 21.99 28.07
N VAL A 25 -11.69 22.12 27.84
CA VAL A 25 -12.35 21.57 26.64
C VAL A 25 -11.81 22.23 25.36
N VAL A 26 -11.58 23.54 25.38
CA VAL A 26 -10.98 24.26 24.24
C VAL A 26 -9.55 23.77 23.97
N ILE A 27 -8.70 23.68 24.99
CA ILE A 27 -7.31 23.22 24.85
C ILE A 27 -7.27 21.76 24.39
N ALA A 28 -8.10 20.90 24.98
CA ALA A 28 -8.20 19.50 24.58
C ALA A 28 -8.67 19.36 23.13
N GLY A 29 -9.71 20.10 22.73
CA GLY A 29 -10.22 20.09 21.36
C GLY A 29 -9.20 20.58 20.33
N VAL A 30 -8.50 21.67 20.62
CA VAL A 30 -7.41 22.18 19.77
C VAL A 30 -6.25 21.18 19.71
N GLY A 31 -5.86 20.59 20.84
CA GLY A 31 -4.82 19.58 20.91
C GLY A 31 -5.15 18.33 20.07
N THR A 32 -6.37 17.80 20.18
CA THR A 32 -6.83 16.67 19.39
C THR A 32 -6.88 16.99 17.90
N ALA A 33 -7.33 18.18 17.51
CA ALA A 33 -7.39 18.58 16.10
C ALA A 33 -6.00 18.63 15.45
N ILE A 34 -4.98 19.09 16.17
CA ILE A 34 -3.60 19.13 15.68
C ILE A 34 -3.08 17.69 15.47
N ILE A 35 -3.26 16.81 16.47
CA ILE A 35 -2.80 15.41 16.38
C ILE A 35 -3.54 14.67 15.25
N ALA A 36 -4.85 14.86 15.11
CA ALA A 36 -5.64 14.27 14.03
C ALA A 36 -5.22 14.79 12.65
N GLY A 37 -4.90 16.09 12.55
CA GLY A 37 -4.37 16.70 11.32
C GLY A 37 -3.04 16.08 10.88
N TRP A 38 -2.19 15.68 11.83
CA TRP A 38 -0.91 15.03 11.54
C TRP A 38 -1.09 13.55 11.15
N MET A 39 -2.07 12.85 11.74
CA MET A 39 -2.37 11.46 11.41
C MET A 39 -2.95 11.29 9.99
N MET A 40 -3.69 12.28 9.47
CA MET A 40 -4.20 12.25 8.10
C MET A 40 -3.14 12.48 7.01
N SER A 41 -1.96 13.00 7.36
CA SER A 41 -0.88 13.24 6.40
C SER A 41 0.04 12.02 6.21
N ALA A 42 -0.08 11.00 7.06
CA ALA A 42 0.59 9.71 6.88
C ALA A 42 -0.31 8.80 6.05
N GLN A 43 -0.55 9.16 4.79
CA GLN A 43 -1.05 8.18 3.82
C GLN A 43 0.14 7.33 3.41
N SER A 44 0.20 6.12 3.95
CA SER A 44 1.19 5.12 3.57
C SER A 44 1.00 4.78 2.09
N THR A 45 2.05 4.92 1.29
CA THR A 45 2.07 4.34 -0.04
C THR A 45 2.14 2.83 0.14
N GLU A 46 1.01 2.14 -0.06
CA GLU A 46 0.91 0.68 -0.01
C GLU A 46 0.52 0.13 -1.37
N LEU A 47 0.97 -1.10 -1.67
CA LEU A 47 0.58 -1.83 -2.88
C LEU A 47 -0.93 -2.17 -2.83
N GLY A 48 -1.69 -1.60 -3.75
CA GLY A 48 -3.14 -1.79 -3.86
C GLY A 48 -3.49 -2.96 -4.80
N SER A 49 -3.11 -2.83 -6.06
CA SER A 49 -3.44 -3.79 -7.13
C SER A 49 -2.28 -4.03 -8.09
N ILE A 50 -2.38 -5.14 -8.81
CA ILE A 50 -1.50 -5.56 -9.90
C ILE A 50 -2.41 -5.86 -11.10
N GLU A 51 -2.03 -5.37 -12.26
CA GLU A 51 -2.67 -5.62 -13.55
C GLU A 51 -1.65 -6.25 -14.49
N VAL A 52 -2.13 -7.15 -15.35
CA VAL A 52 -1.32 -7.88 -16.33
C VAL A 52 -2.06 -7.77 -17.66
N ASP A 53 -1.35 -7.45 -18.74
CA ASP A 53 -1.98 -7.15 -20.04
C ASP A 53 -2.64 -8.40 -20.67
N ASP A 54 -2.03 -9.56 -20.48
CA ASP A 54 -2.55 -10.85 -20.95
C ASP A 54 -2.98 -11.75 -19.79
N GLU A 55 -4.26 -12.13 -19.75
CA GLU A 55 -4.79 -13.13 -18.80
C GLU A 55 -4.70 -14.56 -19.33
N GLU A 56 -4.54 -14.73 -20.65
CA GLU A 56 -4.50 -16.03 -21.33
C GLU A 56 -3.40 -16.05 -22.40
N LEU A 57 -2.58 -17.12 -22.43
CA LEU A 57 -1.52 -17.31 -23.43
C LEU A 57 -1.63 -18.71 -24.07
N PRO A 58 -1.47 -18.85 -25.41
CA PRO A 58 -1.37 -20.15 -26.05
C PRO A 58 0.02 -20.76 -25.84
N GLU A 59 0.08 -22.09 -25.71
CA GLU A 59 1.32 -22.86 -25.65
C GLU A 59 2.20 -22.59 -26.87
N GLY A 60 3.52 -22.52 -26.64
CA GLY A 60 4.52 -22.28 -27.68
C GLY A 60 4.48 -20.89 -28.32
N THR A 61 3.75 -19.94 -27.71
CA THR A 61 3.73 -18.54 -28.15
C THR A 61 4.82 -17.74 -27.45
N THR A 62 5.54 -16.94 -28.24
CA THR A 62 6.44 -15.90 -27.75
C THR A 62 5.62 -14.66 -27.43
N ALA A 63 5.59 -14.26 -26.15
CA ALA A 63 4.81 -13.11 -25.68
C ALA A 63 5.63 -12.22 -24.75
N THR A 64 5.35 -10.92 -24.78
CA THR A 64 5.86 -9.96 -23.80
C THR A 64 4.77 -9.71 -22.78
N ILE A 65 4.98 -10.13 -21.54
CA ILE A 65 4.03 -9.92 -20.45
C ILE A 65 4.35 -8.58 -19.79
N GLN A 66 3.46 -7.61 -19.96
CA GLN A 66 3.52 -6.35 -19.23
C GLN A 66 2.76 -6.47 -17.91
N VAL A 67 3.37 -6.00 -16.83
CA VAL A 67 2.79 -5.97 -15.49
C VAL A 67 2.82 -4.54 -14.98
N THR A 68 1.66 -4.06 -14.54
CA THR A 68 1.51 -2.71 -13.99
C THR A 68 1.03 -2.80 -12.54
N THR A 69 1.66 -2.03 -11.66
CA THR A 69 1.36 -2.03 -10.23
C THR A 69 0.85 -0.67 -9.79
N TYR A 70 -0.14 -0.69 -8.92
CA TYR A 70 -0.82 0.51 -8.44
C TYR A 70 -0.83 0.53 -6.92
N ALA A 71 -0.69 1.72 -6.36
CA ALA A 71 -0.88 1.98 -4.94
C ALA A 71 -2.38 1.96 -4.57
N GLU A 72 -2.70 1.91 -3.27
CA GLU A 72 -4.10 1.93 -2.79
C GLU A 72 -4.90 3.17 -3.22
N ASN A 73 -4.20 4.27 -3.52
CA ASN A 73 -4.82 5.49 -4.03
C ASN A 73 -5.07 5.47 -5.55
N GLY A 74 -4.63 4.41 -6.25
CA GLY A 74 -4.76 4.25 -7.70
C GLY A 74 -3.61 4.85 -8.52
N ASP A 75 -2.60 5.44 -7.88
CA ASP A 75 -1.42 5.94 -8.60
C ASP A 75 -0.47 4.77 -8.95
N PRO A 76 0.30 4.88 -10.05
CA PRO A 76 1.33 3.90 -10.37
C PRO A 76 2.40 3.81 -9.26
N LEU A 77 2.90 2.60 -9.01
CA LEU A 77 3.83 2.34 -7.91
C LEU A 77 5.21 1.86 -8.40
N GLU A 78 6.21 2.71 -8.25
CA GLU A 78 7.62 2.41 -8.56
C GLU A 78 8.27 1.51 -7.49
N GLY A 79 9.21 0.66 -7.92
CA GLY A 79 10.07 -0.11 -7.03
C GLY A 79 9.40 -1.34 -6.42
N VAL A 80 8.29 -1.81 -6.99
CA VAL A 80 7.65 -3.08 -6.63
C VAL A 80 8.47 -4.22 -7.22
N THR A 81 8.82 -5.20 -6.40
CA THR A 81 9.51 -6.42 -6.84
C THR A 81 8.48 -7.36 -7.44
N VAL A 82 8.56 -7.60 -8.75
CA VAL A 82 7.67 -8.52 -9.47
C VAL A 82 8.47 -9.77 -9.84
N SER A 83 7.99 -10.94 -9.46
CA SER A 83 8.55 -12.23 -9.81
C SER A 83 7.56 -13.06 -10.61
N ILE A 84 8.04 -13.78 -11.62
CA ILE A 84 7.22 -14.63 -12.49
C ILE A 84 7.66 -16.09 -12.39
N GLU A 85 6.70 -17.00 -12.23
CA GLU A 85 6.95 -18.44 -12.07
C GLU A 85 5.86 -19.26 -12.76
N GLY A 86 6.15 -20.51 -13.15
CA GLY A 86 5.19 -21.42 -13.77
C GLY A 86 5.33 -21.53 -15.29
N CYS A 87 4.91 -22.66 -15.87
CA CYS A 87 4.95 -22.97 -17.31
C CYS A 87 6.23 -22.52 -18.04
N GLY A 88 7.41 -22.80 -17.48
CA GLY A 88 8.71 -22.41 -18.07
C GLY A 88 9.21 -21.02 -17.67
N ALA A 89 8.33 -20.08 -17.30
CA ALA A 89 8.65 -18.68 -16.98
C ALA A 89 9.72 -18.49 -15.88
N GLY A 90 9.81 -19.41 -14.91
CA GLY A 90 10.85 -19.37 -13.88
C GLY A 90 12.27 -19.64 -14.39
N SER A 91 12.42 -20.05 -15.66
CA SER A 91 13.71 -20.29 -16.32
C SER A 91 14.25 -19.08 -17.07
N LEU A 92 13.54 -17.95 -17.05
CA LEU A 92 14.03 -16.68 -17.60
C LEU A 92 15.38 -16.31 -16.95
N GLU A 93 16.24 -15.61 -17.70
CA GLU A 93 17.47 -15.04 -17.14
C GLU A 93 17.17 -14.03 -16.02
N GLU A 94 16.06 -13.30 -16.18
CA GLU A 94 15.57 -12.31 -15.21
C GLU A 94 14.11 -12.60 -14.81
N PRO A 95 13.87 -13.59 -13.93
CA PRO A 95 12.53 -13.96 -13.47
C PRO A 95 12.01 -13.00 -12.39
N VAL A 96 12.83 -12.07 -11.93
CA VAL A 96 12.51 -11.05 -10.92
C VAL A 96 12.95 -9.69 -11.43
N LYS A 97 12.04 -8.72 -11.46
CA LYS A 97 12.28 -7.34 -11.90
C LYS A 97 11.64 -6.33 -10.96
N LEU A 98 12.08 -5.08 -11.06
CA LEU A 98 11.49 -3.95 -10.34
C LEU A 98 10.65 -3.12 -11.31
N THR A 99 9.53 -2.59 -10.81
CA THR A 99 8.72 -1.64 -11.57
C THR A 99 9.40 -0.28 -11.69
N ASP A 100 9.20 0.39 -12.83
CA ASP A 100 9.77 1.70 -13.15
C ASP A 100 8.96 2.87 -12.56
N GLU A 101 9.31 4.12 -12.93
CA GLU A 101 8.63 5.34 -12.48
C GLU A 101 7.12 5.38 -12.85
N ASN A 102 6.69 4.59 -13.84
CA ASN A 102 5.29 4.45 -14.24
C ASN A 102 4.62 3.23 -13.58
N GLY A 103 5.32 2.52 -12.70
CA GLY A 103 4.81 1.32 -12.04
C GLY A 103 4.76 0.09 -12.95
N GLU A 104 5.48 0.12 -14.07
CA GLU A 104 5.43 -0.90 -15.11
C GLU A 104 6.70 -1.78 -15.11
N THR A 105 6.55 -3.04 -15.52
CA THR A 105 7.67 -3.94 -15.82
C THR A 105 7.29 -4.92 -16.91
N GLU A 106 8.26 -5.38 -17.70
CA GLU A 106 8.04 -6.28 -18.82
C GLU A 106 8.87 -7.56 -18.69
N PHE A 107 8.25 -8.70 -18.98
CA PHE A 107 8.90 -10.01 -19.07
C PHE A 107 8.81 -10.53 -20.51
N ASN A 108 9.96 -10.72 -21.16
CA ASN A 108 10.03 -11.28 -22.50
C ASN A 108 10.12 -12.81 -22.43
N MET A 109 9.11 -13.50 -22.94
CA MET A 109 9.07 -14.98 -22.99
C MET A 109 9.66 -15.55 -24.28
N ASP A 110 10.25 -14.72 -25.15
CA ASP A 110 10.76 -15.15 -26.46
C ASP A 110 11.82 -16.26 -26.40
N GLU A 111 12.54 -16.36 -25.28
CA GLU A 111 13.63 -17.32 -25.05
C GLU A 111 13.20 -18.54 -24.21
N VAL A 112 11.93 -18.59 -23.80
CA VAL A 112 11.40 -19.61 -22.90
C VAL A 112 10.23 -20.33 -23.55
N ASP A 113 10.37 -21.65 -23.69
CA ASP A 113 9.26 -22.50 -24.12
C ASP A 113 8.19 -22.52 -23.01
N VAL A 114 7.10 -21.77 -23.24
CA VAL A 114 5.91 -21.83 -22.39
C VAL A 114 5.18 -23.14 -22.70
N THR A 115 5.32 -24.12 -21.82
CA THR A 115 4.75 -25.48 -21.99
C THR A 115 3.77 -25.80 -20.87
N VAL A 116 2.62 -26.40 -21.23
CA VAL A 116 1.67 -26.91 -20.25
C VAL A 116 2.26 -28.14 -19.55
N PRO A 117 2.17 -28.26 -18.20
CA PRO A 117 2.65 -29.44 -17.49
C PRO A 117 1.98 -30.74 -17.97
N GLU A 118 2.77 -31.81 -18.10
CA GLU A 118 2.27 -33.09 -18.62
C GLU A 118 0.99 -33.58 -17.89
N GLY A 119 -0.05 -33.88 -18.68
CA GLY A 119 -1.33 -34.40 -18.18
C GLY A 119 -2.34 -33.34 -17.73
N GLN A 120 -2.05 -32.04 -17.94
CA GLN A 120 -3.01 -30.96 -17.76
C GLN A 120 -3.55 -30.46 -19.11
N SER A 121 -4.78 -29.94 -19.11
CA SER A 121 -5.35 -29.26 -20.28
C SER A 121 -4.97 -27.78 -20.35
N HIS A 122 -4.44 -27.25 -19.24
CA HIS A 122 -4.11 -25.85 -19.06
C HIS A 122 -2.91 -25.75 -18.09
N GLY A 123 -2.06 -24.76 -18.29
CA GLY A 123 -1.00 -24.37 -17.36
C GLY A 123 -1.35 -23.06 -16.64
N GLU A 124 -0.60 -22.73 -15.59
CA GLU A 124 -0.70 -21.42 -14.92
C GLU A 124 0.69 -20.79 -14.82
N ILE A 125 0.77 -19.49 -15.14
CA ILE A 125 1.89 -18.61 -14.80
C ILE A 125 1.44 -17.74 -13.64
N ILE A 126 2.21 -17.75 -12.57
CA ILE A 126 1.96 -17.00 -11.34
C ILE A 126 2.90 -15.81 -11.33
N ILE A 127 2.32 -14.61 -11.23
CA ILE A 127 3.05 -13.36 -11.07
C ILE A 127 2.85 -12.91 -9.64
N THR A 128 3.94 -12.65 -8.93
CA THR A 128 3.93 -12.20 -7.54
C THR A 128 4.58 -10.82 -7.46
N ALA A 129 3.85 -9.83 -6.97
CA ALA A 129 4.34 -8.50 -6.68
C ALA A 129 4.52 -8.31 -5.17
N GLU A 130 5.72 -7.93 -4.74
CA GLU A 130 6.07 -7.61 -3.37
C GLU A 130 6.55 -6.16 -3.27
N TYR A 131 5.94 -5.40 -2.38
CA TYR A 131 6.36 -4.03 -2.09
C TYR A 131 6.78 -3.90 -0.63
N THR A 132 8.04 -3.50 -0.43
CA THR A 132 8.65 -3.30 0.89
C THR A 132 8.58 -1.82 1.27
N GLY A 133 7.35 -1.29 1.36
CA GLY A 133 7.08 0.06 1.86
C GLY A 133 7.11 0.11 3.40
N GLU A 134 6.19 0.85 4.00
CA GLU A 134 6.03 0.90 5.47
C GLU A 134 5.57 -0.45 6.05
N MET A 135 4.84 -1.24 5.27
CA MET A 135 4.45 -2.62 5.55
C MET A 135 4.69 -3.46 4.29
N SER A 136 5.33 -4.63 4.44
CA SER A 136 5.46 -5.56 3.31
C SER A 136 4.07 -6.06 2.91
N LYS A 137 3.71 -5.83 1.64
CA LYS A 137 2.48 -6.32 1.02
C LYS A 137 2.82 -7.13 -0.21
N THR A 138 2.13 -8.26 -0.35
CA THR A 138 2.27 -9.17 -1.48
C THR A 138 0.93 -9.32 -2.19
N LYS A 139 0.96 -9.24 -3.53
CA LYS A 139 -0.19 -9.49 -4.40
C LYS A 139 0.21 -10.48 -5.47
N THR A 140 -0.76 -11.25 -5.95
CA THR A 140 -0.53 -12.23 -7.01
C THR A 140 -1.54 -12.06 -8.14
N ALA A 141 -1.05 -12.18 -9.36
CA ALA A 141 -1.83 -12.30 -10.58
C ALA A 141 -1.53 -13.67 -11.22
N ARG A 142 -2.45 -14.14 -12.07
CA ARG A 142 -2.31 -15.43 -12.75
C ARG A 142 -2.64 -15.27 -14.21
N ILE A 143 -1.85 -15.92 -15.05
CA ILE A 143 -2.11 -16.06 -16.48
C ILE A 143 -2.37 -17.54 -16.75
N LEU A 144 -3.43 -17.82 -17.48
CA LEU A 144 -3.78 -19.16 -17.90
C LEU A 144 -3.04 -19.52 -19.20
N VAL A 145 -2.39 -20.66 -19.24
CA VAL A 145 -1.76 -21.19 -20.47
C VAL A 145 -2.67 -22.26 -21.05
N THR A 146 -2.99 -22.16 -22.34
CA THR A 146 -3.86 -23.10 -23.08
C THR A 146 -3.07 -23.87 -24.13
N ASP A 147 -3.41 -25.14 -24.35
CA ASP A 147 -2.87 -25.99 -25.44
C ASP A 147 -3.61 -25.73 -26.78
#